data_AF-A0A961ND97-F1
#
_entry.id   AF-A0A961ND97-F1
#
_cell.length_a   1.000
_cell.length_b   1.000
_cell.length_c   1.000
_cell.angle_alpha   90.00
_cell.angle_beta   90.00
_cell.angle_gamma   90.00
#
_symmetry.space_group_name_H-M   'P 1'
#
loop_
_entity.id
_entity.type
_entity.pdbx_description
1 polymer ?
#
loop_
_entity_poly.entity_id
_entity_poly.type
_entity_poly.pdbx_seq_one_letter_code
_entity_poly.pdbx_strand_id
1 'polypeptide(L)'
;MQMENVVTLKLSANEAIVLFDFLSREFDDNKANRIRTIFESDSEYWALNSVYGQLEKTLVEPFRSDYKKILEKARITLIESNGIVD
;
A
#
# COMPACT_ATOMS: atom_id res chain seq x y z
N MET A 1 28.92 -3.35 12.74
CA MET A 1 27.68 -2.98 12.03
C MET A 1 26.72 -4.13 12.23
N GLN A 2 25.76 -4.01 13.15
CA GLN A 2 24.74 -5.05 13.29
C GLN A 2 23.97 -5.08 11.98
N MET A 3 23.84 -6.26 11.40
CA MET A 3 22.88 -6.49 10.32
C MET A 3 21.52 -6.17 10.92
N GLU A 4 20.79 -5.21 10.37
CA GLU A 4 19.39 -5.02 10.73
C GLU A 4 18.69 -6.38 10.55
N ASN A 5 17.86 -6.79 11.53
CA ASN A 5 17.03 -7.99 11.39
C ASN A 5 15.95 -7.69 10.34
N VAL A 6 16.32 -7.78 9.07
CA VAL A 6 15.44 -7.51 7.93
C VAL A 6 14.38 -8.61 7.83
N VAL A 7 13.12 -8.21 7.74
CA VAL A 7 12.00 -9.11 7.47
C VAL A 7 11.54 -8.91 6.03
N THR A 8 11.44 -10.00 5.27
CA THR A 8 10.94 -9.97 3.89
C THR A 8 9.47 -10.34 3.85
N LEU A 9 8.63 -9.42 3.40
CA LEU A 9 7.22 -9.67 3.10
C LEU A 9 7.06 -9.97 1.62
N LYS A 10 6.24 -10.99 1.30
CA LYS A 10 5.86 -11.31 -0.08
C LYS A 10 4.41 -10.93 -0.28
N LEU A 11 4.17 -10.13 -1.31
CA LEU A 11 2.85 -9.73 -1.78
C LEU A 11 2.69 -10.21 -3.22
N SER A 12 1.48 -10.61 -3.58
CA SER A 12 1.08 -10.71 -4.99
C SER A 12 1.11 -9.33 -5.63
N ALA A 13 1.22 -9.30 -6.97
CA ALA A 13 1.17 -8.05 -7.71
C ALA A 13 -0.14 -7.28 -7.43
N ASN A 14 -1.27 -7.99 -7.33
CA ASN A 14 -2.57 -7.38 -7.07
C ASN A 14 -2.64 -6.75 -5.66
N GLU A 15 -2.14 -7.43 -4.63
CA GLU A 15 -2.05 -6.88 -3.27
C GLU A 15 -1.18 -5.62 -3.25
N ALA A 16 0.01 -5.68 -3.87
CA ALA A 16 0.92 -4.56 -3.91
C ALA A 16 0.30 -3.33 -4.61
N ILE A 17 -0.36 -3.53 -5.75
CA ILE A 17 -1.03 -2.46 -6.50
C ILE A 17 -2.16 -1.82 -5.69
N VAL A 18 -3.01 -2.62 -5.06
CA VAL A 18 -4.17 -2.12 -4.29
C VAL A 18 -3.70 -1.42 -3.01
N LEU A 19 -2.71 -1.97 -2.30
CA LEU A 19 -2.13 -1.35 -1.12
C LEU A 19 -1.44 -0.03 -1.46
N PHE A 20 -0.71 0.05 -2.57
CA PHE A 20 -0.10 1.30 -3.01
C PHE A 20 -1.15 2.38 -3.30
N ASP A 21 -2.21 2.05 -4.06
CA ASP A 21 -3.27 3.02 -4.36
C ASP A 21 -4.00 3.50 -3.08
N PHE A 22 -4.30 2.57 -2.17
CA PHE A 22 -4.89 2.93 -0.89
C PHE A 22 -3.98 3.87 -0.08
N LEU A 23 -2.74 3.48 0.13
CA LEU A 23 -1.81 4.23 0.98
C LEU A 23 -1.42 5.58 0.37
N SER A 24 -1.22 5.67 -0.95
CA SER A 24 -0.95 6.95 -1.62
C SER A 24 -2.08 7.95 -1.38
N ARG A 25 -3.35 7.55 -1.58
CA ARG A 25 -4.52 8.41 -1.31
C ARG A 25 -4.60 8.86 0.15
N GLU A 26 -4.29 7.97 1.09
CA GLU A 26 -4.36 8.28 2.52
C GLU A 26 -3.20 9.14 3.02
N PHE A 27 -1.99 8.97 2.47
CA PHE A 27 -0.83 9.81 2.81
C PHE A 27 -0.86 11.18 2.11
N ASP A 28 -1.36 11.25 0.88
CA ASP A 28 -1.44 12.51 0.11
C ASP A 28 -2.60 13.42 0.55
N ASP A 29 -3.59 12.89 1.28
CA ASP A 29 -4.73 13.69 1.74
C ASP A 29 -4.33 14.67 2.86
N ASN A 30 -4.20 15.95 2.51
CA ASN A 30 -4.04 17.07 3.45
C ASN A 30 -3.02 16.78 4.57
N LYS A 31 -1.82 16.30 4.22
CA LYS A 31 -0.76 15.88 5.18
C LYS A 31 -1.13 14.64 6.01
N ALA A 32 -1.78 13.66 5.39
CA ALA A 32 -2.20 12.42 6.02
C ALA A 32 -3.19 12.62 7.18
N ASN A 33 -4.02 13.66 7.15
CA ASN A 33 -4.86 14.05 8.29
C ASN A 33 -5.86 12.95 8.67
N ARG A 34 -6.47 12.27 7.68
CA ARG A 34 -7.43 11.17 7.94
C ARG A 34 -6.75 9.94 8.53
N ILE A 35 -5.66 9.48 7.94
CA ILE A 35 -4.98 8.27 8.42
C ILE A 35 -4.26 8.51 9.76
N ARG A 36 -3.88 9.74 10.09
CA ARG A 36 -3.29 10.04 11.41
C ARG A 36 -4.26 9.83 12.57
N THR A 37 -5.56 9.93 12.36
CA THR A 37 -6.54 9.74 13.44
C THR A 37 -6.73 8.28 13.83
N ILE A 38 -6.23 7.32 13.04
CA ILE A 38 -6.42 5.89 13.31
C ILE A 38 -5.22 5.24 14.03
N PHE A 39 -4.10 5.95 14.17
CA PHE A 39 -2.91 5.40 14.83
C PHE A 39 -2.94 5.65 16.33
N GLU A 40 -2.53 4.65 17.11
CA GLU A 40 -2.33 4.77 18.56
C GLU A 40 -1.02 5.51 18.89
N SER A 41 -0.02 5.39 18.02
CA SER A 41 1.32 5.95 18.20
C SER A 41 1.93 6.37 16.86
N ASP A 42 2.80 7.39 16.89
CA ASP A 42 3.60 7.80 15.73
C ASP A 42 4.43 6.64 15.14
N SER A 43 4.79 5.63 15.95
CA SER A 43 5.52 4.46 15.45
C SER A 43 4.72 3.67 14.42
N GLU A 44 3.38 3.64 14.52
CA GLU A 44 2.52 2.95 13.56
C GLU A 44 2.48 3.69 12.22
N TYR A 45 2.41 5.02 12.26
CA TYR A 45 2.55 5.87 11.08
C TYR A 45 3.87 5.59 10.36
N TRP A 46 5.00 5.59 11.10
CA TRP A 46 6.31 5.35 10.50
C TRP A 46 6.47 3.93 9.97
N ALA A 47 5.92 2.92 10.66
CA ALA A 47 5.92 1.54 10.18
C ALA A 47 5.15 1.42 8.86
N LEU A 48 3.95 1.98 8.77
CA LEU A 48 3.14 1.93 7.55
C LEU A 48 3.74 2.78 6.41
N ASN A 49 4.32 3.95 6.73
CA ASN A 49 5.02 4.78 5.77
C ASN A 49 6.27 4.06 5.18
N SER A 50 6.95 3.24 5.97
CA SER A 50 8.06 2.40 5.47
C SER A 50 7.56 1.35 4.46
N VAL A 51 6.41 0.71 4.72
CA VAL A 51 5.78 -0.22 3.76
C VAL A 51 5.37 0.52 2.49
N TYR A 52 4.75 1.69 2.61
CA TYR A 52 4.38 2.53 1.46
C TYR A 52 5.60 2.88 0.59
N GLY A 53 6.69 3.35 1.21
CA GLY A 53 7.93 3.66 0.49
C GLY A 53 8.59 2.45 -0.17
N GLN A 54 8.41 1.24 0.37
CA GLN A 54 8.88 0.01 -0.29
C GLN A 54 8.03 -0.32 -1.53
N LEU A 55 6.71 -0.13 -1.46
CA LEU A 55 5.81 -0.30 -2.60
C LEU A 55 6.13 0.71 -3.71
N GLU A 56 6.33 1.99 -3.34
CA GLU A 56 6.68 3.07 -4.29
C GLU A 56 7.98 2.76 -5.06
N LYS A 57 8.99 2.21 -4.38
CA LYS A 57 10.27 1.82 -5.00
C LYS A 57 10.15 0.59 -5.91
N THR A 58 9.18 -0.28 -5.65
CA THR A 58 9.07 -1.59 -6.31
C THR A 58 8.15 -1.55 -7.51
N LEU A 59 7.06 -0.79 -7.44
CA LEU A 59 6.02 -0.79 -8.46
C LEU A 59 6.32 0.19 -9.60
N VAL A 60 6.13 -0.28 -10.83
CA VAL A 60 6.24 0.53 -12.04
C VAL A 60 4.86 0.93 -12.58
N GLU A 61 3.84 0.15 -12.23
CA GLU A 61 2.46 0.29 -12.67
C GLU A 61 1.86 1.66 -12.39
N PRO A 62 2.09 2.31 -11.23
CA PRO A 62 1.54 3.65 -10.94
C PRO A 62 1.91 4.73 -11.96
N PHE A 63 3.04 4.58 -12.65
CA PHE A 63 3.51 5.54 -13.66
C PHE A 63 2.98 5.26 -15.07
N ARG A 64 2.22 4.17 -15.25
CA ARG A 64 1.67 3.81 -16.56
C ARG A 64 0.40 4.59 -16.87
N SER A 65 0.20 4.92 -18.14
CA SER A 65 -1.01 5.62 -18.60
C SER A 65 -2.30 4.80 -18.42
N ASP A 66 -2.20 3.48 -18.35
CA ASP A 66 -3.30 2.54 -18.12
C ASP A 66 -3.47 2.13 -16.64
N TYR A 67 -2.79 2.79 -15.70
CA TYR A 67 -2.77 2.40 -14.28
C TYR A 67 -4.17 2.20 -13.68
N LYS A 68 -5.13 3.08 -13.99
CA LYS A 68 -6.51 2.95 -13.50
C LYS A 68 -7.16 1.61 -13.88
N LYS A 69 -6.89 1.09 -15.08
CA LYS A 69 -7.41 -0.21 -15.52
C LYS A 69 -6.71 -1.37 -14.83
N ILE A 70 -5.41 -1.24 -14.61
CA ILE A 70 -4.59 -2.22 -13.88
C ILE A 70 -5.09 -2.35 -12.44
N LEU A 71 -5.29 -1.21 -11.77
CA LEU A 71 -5.80 -1.14 -10.41
C LEU A 71 -7.19 -1.78 -10.28
N GLU A 72 -8.11 -1.45 -11.20
CA GLU A 72 -9.46 -2.02 -11.15
C GLU A 72 -9.45 -3.54 -11.31
N LYS A 73 -8.64 -4.06 -12.24
CA LYS A 73 -8.46 -5.49 -12.40
C LYS A 73 -7.89 -6.14 -11.14
N ALA A 74 -6.88 -5.52 -10.52
CA ALA A 74 -6.30 -6.02 -9.28
C ALA A 74 -7.33 -6.09 -8.14
N ARG A 75 -8.17 -5.05 -7.98
CA ARG A 75 -9.27 -5.02 -7.00
C ARG A 75 -10.27 -6.15 -7.24
N ILE A 76 -10.74 -6.32 -8.48
CA ILE A 76 -11.66 -7.41 -8.84
C ILE A 76 -11.06 -8.77 -8.48
N THR A 77 -9.81 -9.03 -8.88
CA THR A 77 -9.16 -10.33 -8.59
C THR A 77 -9.02 -10.60 -7.09
N LEU A 78 -8.75 -9.57 -6.26
CA LEU A 78 -8.69 -9.76 -4.81
C LEU A 78 -10.06 -10.04 -4.21
N ILE A 79 -11.11 -9.36 -4.66
CA ILE A 79 -12.49 -9.61 -4.21
C ILE A 79 -12.93 -11.02 -4.62
N GLU A 80 -12.67 -11.43 -5.86
CA GLU A 80 -12.97 -12.79 -6.35
C GLU A 80 -12.26 -13.88 -5.52
N SER A 81 -11.05 -13.59 -5.03
CA SER A 81 -10.24 -14.56 -4.28
C SER A 81 -10.55 -14.59 -2.77
N ASN A 82 -11.01 -13.48 -2.19
CA ASN A 82 -11.15 -13.34 -0.72
C ASN A 82 -12.59 -13.08 -0.25
N GLY A 83 -13.50 -12.67 -1.13
CA GLY A 83 -14.86 -12.26 -0.79
C GLY A 83 -15.00 -10.76 -0.51
N ILE A 84 -16.24 -10.34 -0.24
CA ILE A 84 -16.60 -8.98 0.18
C ILE A 84 -16.66 -8.97 1.71
N VAL A 85 -16.12 -7.92 2.33
CA VAL A 85 -16.25 -7.70 3.78
C VAL A 85 -17.59 -7.02 4.02
N ASP A 86 -18.51 -7.71 4.71
CA ASP A 86 -19.83 -7.22 5.13
C ASP A 86 -19.77 -6.40 6.43
#